data_AF-A0A1C5M1Y7-F1
#
_entry.id   AF-A0A1C5M1Y7-F1
#
_cell.length_a   1.000
_cell.length_b   1.000
_cell.length_c   1.000
_cell.angle_alpha   90.00
_cell.angle_beta   90.00
_cell.angle_gamma   90.00
#
_symmetry.space_group_name_H-M   'P 1'
#
loop_
_entity.id
_entity.type
_entity.pdbx_description
1 polymer ?
#
loop_
_entity_poly.entity_id
_entity_poly.type
_entity_poly.pdbx_seq_one_letter_code
_entity_poly.pdbx_strand_id
1 'polypeptide(L)'
;MLTEEALILQLSKRIITAYFEELDLTPLFSHLSDNVIWAGAGKHMQLTGYEAVTEAFRRGHSQRVPCRISNEEYTVRPLSDTTWLCQICSDITTDPAYNMFIHEYQRCVFIFQKTQRNDGWEIIYLNNSIAYNRLNDQELFAAEYGMHNFQQRAEADGENVLTTQDKYQLYSYIKRNAFANLDAAGKNLFLALSLFPSFTGELASYVMDSPRAKDLLDAEVERNPFLYFDYHDGTYSFHPLLASYLHYVFSRKSRRWQQAQQLRAAHWYLQEGDYKQAIVLARRAGDYDTVLTAIEQGGRESLYGFPHDVAADTLQHASAAERAAHLEGCFYCVLYAFRCGKRLLAVKYLSVLADCVETEFADAAQRLYYAAYAEVMKGFCSYPDLSAMTKHVQRARELLPSPHDLILPWTFGSPSPLSLYHSLPGQLEQTAEGLRQFTASYIRLIHADAFPVQTDFIRGEYEYLTGRLDEAEQTLAKYVHANSIVPKCISHLQTAHFYLARLALCRGDAAGLQKEIQRLHSLKLQVYPQCGTAVKHLCEAFLQSMLNSSSASVPLYTSPPPPR
;
A
#
# COMPACT_ATOMS: atom_id res chain seq x y z
N MET A 1 -12.55 27.62 -57.96
CA MET A 1 -13.02 27.78 -56.56
C MET A 1 -12.60 26.53 -55.83
N LEU A 2 -12.00 26.66 -54.64
CA LEU A 2 -11.71 25.50 -53.78
C LEU A 2 -13.04 24.86 -53.37
N THR A 3 -13.08 23.53 -53.30
CA THR A 3 -14.23 22.83 -52.72
C THR A 3 -14.36 23.16 -51.24
N GLU A 4 -15.56 23.07 -50.66
CA GLU A 4 -15.76 23.29 -49.22
C GLU A 4 -14.87 22.35 -48.39
N GLU A 5 -14.71 21.10 -48.83
CA GLU A 5 -13.77 20.14 -48.25
C GLU A 5 -12.32 20.66 -48.20
N ALA A 6 -11.84 21.26 -49.30
CA ALA A 6 -10.48 21.80 -49.37
C ALA A 6 -10.30 23.03 -48.49
N LEU A 7 -11.34 23.86 -48.34
CA LEU A 7 -11.35 25.01 -47.44
C LEU A 7 -11.28 24.57 -45.97
N ILE A 8 -12.09 23.60 -45.58
CA ILE A 8 -12.08 23.04 -44.21
C ILE A 8 -10.71 22.44 -43.90
N LEU A 9 -10.15 21.65 -44.82
CA LEU A 9 -8.81 21.07 -44.65
C LEU A 9 -7.74 22.15 -44.45
N GLN A 10 -7.74 23.20 -45.28
CA GLN A 10 -6.76 24.27 -45.21
C GLN A 10 -6.89 25.08 -43.90
N LEU A 11 -8.12 25.38 -43.48
CA LEU A 11 -8.38 26.09 -42.23
C LEU A 11 -7.93 25.25 -41.03
N SER A 12 -8.25 23.96 -40.99
CA SER A 12 -7.83 23.05 -39.93
C SER A 12 -6.31 22.93 -39.82
N LYS A 13 -5.60 22.81 -40.96
CA LYS A 13 -4.13 22.81 -41.00
C LYS A 13 -3.56 24.08 -40.39
N ARG A 14 -4.05 25.25 -40.84
CA ARG A 14 -3.61 26.55 -40.33
C ARG A 14 -3.78 26.67 -38.82
N ILE A 15 -4.92 26.24 -38.28
CA ILE A 15 -5.20 26.31 -36.84
C ILE A 15 -4.23 25.43 -36.05
N ILE A 16 -4.01 24.20 -36.50
CA ILE A 16 -3.17 23.22 -35.78
C ILE A 16 -1.69 23.58 -35.86
N THR A 17 -1.19 24.04 -37.01
CA THR A 17 0.17 24.55 -37.17
C THR A 17 0.40 25.77 -36.27
N ALA A 18 -0.49 26.76 -36.32
CA ALA A 18 -0.38 27.95 -35.48
C ALA A 18 -0.37 27.57 -33.98
N TYR A 19 -1.22 26.63 -33.59
CA TYR A 19 -1.35 26.18 -32.21
C TYR A 19 -0.10 25.47 -31.66
N PHE A 20 0.49 24.53 -32.41
CA PHE A 20 1.61 23.71 -31.93
C PHE A 20 2.99 24.29 -32.30
N GLU A 21 3.17 24.79 -33.52
CA GLU A 21 4.48 25.24 -34.02
C GLU A 21 4.74 26.71 -33.67
N GLU A 22 3.72 27.56 -33.80
CA GLU A 22 3.88 29.02 -33.66
C GLU A 22 3.46 29.55 -32.29
N LEU A 23 2.81 28.69 -31.49
CA LEU A 23 2.12 29.04 -30.24
C LEU A 23 1.08 30.17 -30.39
N ASP A 24 0.57 30.41 -31.60
CA ASP A 24 -0.42 31.44 -31.87
C ASP A 24 -1.85 30.88 -31.71
N LEU A 25 -2.60 31.46 -30.78
CA LEU A 25 -4.00 31.11 -30.51
C LEU A 25 -4.99 31.91 -31.37
N THR A 26 -4.52 32.94 -32.09
CA THR A 26 -5.37 33.87 -32.85
C THR A 26 -6.21 33.17 -33.91
N PRO A 27 -5.67 32.22 -34.73
CA PRO A 27 -6.48 31.52 -35.73
C PRO A 27 -7.56 30.65 -35.11
N LEU A 28 -7.29 30.03 -33.95
CA LEU A 28 -8.29 29.26 -33.22
C LEU A 28 -9.40 30.18 -32.70
N PHE A 29 -9.04 31.21 -31.94
CA PHE A 29 -10.00 32.09 -31.27
C PHE A 29 -10.89 32.85 -32.26
N SER A 30 -10.33 33.29 -33.39
CA SER A 30 -11.12 33.98 -34.43
C SER A 30 -12.21 33.09 -35.05
N HIS A 31 -12.10 31.77 -34.95
CA HIS A 31 -13.10 30.86 -35.54
C HIS A 31 -13.97 30.19 -34.49
N LEU A 32 -13.81 30.42 -33.18
CA LEU A 32 -14.71 29.82 -32.18
C LEU A 32 -16.09 30.50 -32.22
N SER A 33 -17.16 29.69 -32.23
CA SER A 33 -18.52 30.19 -32.05
C SER A 33 -18.81 30.60 -30.60
N ASP A 34 -19.81 31.46 -30.40
CA ASP A 34 -20.23 31.91 -29.06
C ASP A 34 -20.64 30.73 -28.14
N ASN A 35 -21.17 29.65 -28.73
CA ASN A 35 -21.67 28.46 -28.03
C ASN A 35 -20.77 27.21 -28.21
N VAL A 36 -19.47 27.40 -28.49
CA VAL A 36 -18.55 26.29 -28.74
C VAL A 36 -18.50 25.30 -27.56
N ILE A 37 -18.47 24.00 -27.87
CA ILE A 37 -18.20 22.93 -26.90
C ILE A 37 -16.76 22.47 -27.08
N TRP A 38 -16.01 22.42 -25.98
CA TRP A 38 -14.63 21.95 -25.96
C TRP A 38 -14.45 20.75 -25.02
N ALA A 39 -13.77 19.72 -25.52
CA ALA A 39 -13.29 18.59 -24.73
C ALA A 39 -11.77 18.43 -24.90
N GLY A 40 -11.02 18.63 -23.82
CA GLY A 40 -9.57 18.46 -23.77
C GLY A 40 -9.12 17.05 -23.33
N ALA A 41 -7.82 16.89 -23.10
CA ALA A 41 -7.21 15.60 -22.77
C ALA A 41 -7.39 15.17 -21.30
N GLY A 42 -7.57 16.12 -20.37
CA GLY A 42 -7.75 15.83 -18.95
C GLY A 42 -9.18 15.41 -18.59
N LYS A 43 -9.33 14.58 -17.55
CA LYS A 43 -10.62 14.03 -17.07
C LYS A 43 -11.70 15.09 -16.80
N HIS A 44 -11.30 16.29 -16.39
CA HIS A 44 -12.19 17.41 -16.08
C HIS A 44 -12.16 18.55 -17.12
N MET A 45 -11.46 18.36 -18.26
CA MET A 45 -11.35 19.38 -19.31
C MET A 45 -12.56 19.35 -20.25
N GLN A 46 -13.70 19.82 -19.78
CA GLN A 46 -14.91 19.98 -20.58
C GLN A 46 -15.52 21.35 -20.30
N LEU A 47 -15.60 22.20 -21.31
CA LEU A 47 -16.16 23.55 -21.20
C LEU A 47 -17.11 23.85 -22.35
N THR A 48 -17.97 24.84 -22.14
CA THR A 48 -18.89 25.35 -23.15
C THR A 48 -18.90 26.87 -23.10
N GLY A 49 -18.97 27.50 -24.27
CA GLY A 49 -19.01 28.95 -24.43
C GLY A 49 -17.64 29.57 -24.70
N TYR A 50 -17.62 30.58 -25.55
CA TYR A 50 -16.41 31.24 -26.03
C TYR A 50 -15.49 31.74 -24.90
N GLU A 51 -16.03 32.45 -23.91
CA GLU A 51 -15.22 33.01 -22.82
C GLU A 51 -14.52 31.93 -21.99
N ALA A 52 -15.27 30.90 -21.58
CA ALA A 52 -14.74 29.81 -20.76
C ALA A 52 -13.65 29.02 -21.49
N VAL A 53 -13.89 28.71 -22.77
CA VAL A 53 -12.93 27.96 -23.60
C VAL A 53 -11.66 28.79 -23.85
N THR A 54 -11.78 30.05 -24.27
CA THR A 54 -10.60 30.89 -24.54
C THR A 54 -9.77 31.15 -23.29
N GLU A 55 -10.41 31.33 -22.13
CA GLU A 55 -9.70 31.49 -20.85
C GLU A 55 -8.89 30.24 -20.48
N ALA A 56 -9.43 29.04 -20.68
CA ALA A 56 -8.70 27.81 -20.43
C ALA A 56 -7.45 27.68 -21.33
N PHE A 57 -7.57 28.03 -22.62
CA PHE A 57 -6.44 28.07 -23.54
C PHE A 57 -5.38 29.12 -23.16
N ARG A 58 -5.79 30.30 -22.66
CA ARG A 58 -4.88 31.34 -22.17
C ARG A 58 -4.12 30.93 -20.91
N ARG A 59 -4.79 30.32 -19.93
CA ARG A 59 -4.14 29.85 -18.69
C ARG A 59 -3.04 28.83 -18.97
N GLY A 60 -3.28 27.93 -19.92
CA GLY A 60 -2.28 26.95 -20.35
C GLY A 60 -1.20 27.50 -21.28
N HIS A 61 -1.27 28.76 -21.72
CA HIS A 61 -0.38 29.32 -22.75
C HIS A 61 1.04 29.56 -22.23
N SER A 62 1.21 30.04 -21.00
CA SER A 62 2.53 30.37 -20.41
C SER A 62 3.44 29.16 -20.16
N GLN A 63 2.89 27.96 -20.22
CA GLN A 63 3.58 26.70 -19.97
C GLN A 63 3.87 25.91 -21.26
N ARG A 64 3.48 26.42 -22.43
CA ARG A 64 3.68 25.73 -23.72
C ARG A 64 5.10 25.84 -24.23
N VAL A 65 5.52 24.80 -24.94
CA VAL A 65 6.76 24.78 -25.71
C VAL A 65 6.40 24.46 -27.17
N PRO A 66 7.04 25.11 -28.16
CA PRO A 66 6.79 24.82 -29.56
C PRO A 66 7.06 23.35 -29.90
N CYS A 67 6.14 22.74 -30.64
CA CYS A 67 6.23 21.37 -31.13
C CYS A 67 6.10 21.34 -32.65
N ARG A 68 6.92 20.55 -33.31
CA ARG A 68 6.81 20.22 -34.74
C ARG A 68 5.79 19.13 -34.96
N ILE A 69 4.98 19.30 -35.98
CA ILE A 69 3.96 18.33 -36.38
C ILE A 69 4.54 17.42 -37.48
N SER A 70 4.28 16.12 -37.38
CA SER A 70 4.68 15.15 -38.39
C SER A 70 3.66 14.01 -38.52
N ASN A 71 3.77 13.19 -39.57
CA ASN A 71 2.88 12.04 -39.80
C ASN A 71 1.38 12.39 -39.75
N GLU A 72 1.00 13.48 -40.41
CA GLU A 72 -0.36 14.01 -40.35
C GLU A 72 -1.33 13.24 -41.25
N GLU A 73 -2.44 12.79 -40.67
CA GLU A 73 -3.58 12.20 -41.37
C GLU A 73 -4.83 13.05 -41.13
N TYR A 74 -5.51 13.41 -42.22
CA TYR A 74 -6.72 14.24 -42.19
C TYR A 74 -7.92 13.47 -42.74
N THR A 75 -9.03 13.48 -42.00
CA THR A 75 -10.32 12.96 -42.45
C THR A 75 -11.35 14.09 -42.44
N VAL A 76 -11.77 14.52 -43.62
CA VAL A 76 -12.74 15.61 -43.80
C VAL A 76 -14.02 15.06 -44.41
N ARG A 77 -15.18 15.40 -43.84
CA ARG A 77 -16.49 14.99 -44.39
C ARG A 77 -17.62 15.96 -44.02
N PRO A 78 -18.62 16.14 -44.89
CA PRO A 78 -19.83 16.86 -44.53
C PRO A 78 -20.65 16.04 -43.52
N LEU A 79 -21.22 16.71 -42.52
CA LEU A 79 -22.24 16.15 -41.62
C LEU A 79 -23.65 16.57 -42.03
N SER A 80 -23.77 17.74 -42.66
CA SER A 80 -24.99 18.30 -43.25
C SER A 80 -24.61 19.33 -44.33
N ASP A 81 -25.59 19.96 -44.97
CA ASP A 81 -25.38 21.04 -45.96
C ASP A 81 -24.67 22.28 -45.37
N THR A 82 -24.68 22.42 -44.05
CA THR A 82 -24.15 23.58 -43.32
C THR A 82 -23.06 23.22 -42.32
N THR A 83 -22.70 21.94 -42.16
CA THR A 83 -21.82 21.48 -41.08
C THR A 83 -20.81 20.47 -41.58
N TRP A 84 -19.55 20.65 -41.19
CA TRP A 84 -18.42 19.84 -41.65
C TRP A 84 -17.58 19.34 -40.49
N LEU A 85 -17.08 18.11 -40.61
CA LEU A 85 -16.14 17.49 -39.71
C LEU A 85 -14.74 17.54 -40.31
N CYS A 86 -13.74 17.92 -39.52
CA CYS A 86 -12.34 17.63 -39.78
C CYS A 86 -11.73 16.91 -38.58
N GLN A 87 -11.31 15.66 -38.79
CA GLN A 87 -10.50 14.92 -37.83
C GLN A 87 -9.05 14.90 -38.29
N ILE A 88 -8.14 15.04 -37.33
CA ILE A 88 -6.69 15.14 -37.54
C ILE A 88 -6.04 14.16 -36.57
N CYS A 89 -5.14 13.35 -37.10
CA CYS A 89 -4.24 12.51 -36.33
C CYS A 89 -2.80 12.90 -36.71
N SER A 90 -1.93 13.14 -35.75
CA SER A 90 -0.52 13.47 -36.06
C SER A 90 0.39 13.18 -34.89
N ASP A 91 1.69 13.11 -35.17
CA ASP A 91 2.72 13.13 -34.14
C ASP A 91 3.15 14.57 -33.86
N ILE A 92 3.31 14.92 -32.58
CA ILE A 92 3.85 16.19 -32.12
C ILE A 92 5.17 15.95 -31.38
N THR A 93 6.24 16.65 -31.79
CA THR A 93 7.57 16.52 -31.18
C THR A 93 8.11 17.88 -30.76
N THR A 94 8.61 18.05 -29.53
CA THR A 94 9.18 19.36 -29.11
C THR A 94 10.27 19.82 -30.08
N ASP A 95 10.34 21.12 -30.35
CA ASP A 95 11.43 21.66 -31.14
C ASP A 95 12.80 21.41 -30.44
N PRO A 96 13.80 20.86 -31.16
CA PRO A 96 15.11 20.51 -30.59
C PRO A 96 15.88 21.67 -29.94
N ALA A 97 15.52 22.93 -30.23
CA ALA A 97 16.12 24.11 -29.61
C ALA A 97 15.73 24.29 -28.12
N TYR A 98 14.72 23.56 -27.64
CA TYR A 98 14.24 23.62 -26.26
C TYR A 98 14.72 22.40 -25.45
N ASN A 99 15.09 22.62 -24.19
CA ASN A 99 15.60 21.57 -23.27
C ASN A 99 14.48 20.65 -22.71
N MET A 100 13.45 20.36 -23.50
CA MET A 100 12.31 19.52 -23.11
C MET A 100 11.98 18.54 -24.23
N PHE A 101 11.66 17.29 -23.88
CA PHE A 101 11.44 16.22 -24.86
C PHE A 101 9.99 15.69 -24.78
N ILE A 102 9.17 16.05 -25.76
CA ILE A 102 7.80 15.54 -25.99
C ILE A 102 7.82 14.84 -27.34
N HIS A 103 7.24 13.64 -27.44
CA HIS A 103 6.96 12.96 -28.71
C HIS A 103 5.66 12.17 -28.58
N GLU A 104 4.54 12.76 -28.98
CA GLU A 104 3.21 12.24 -28.66
C GLU A 104 2.30 12.12 -29.88
N TYR A 105 1.43 11.10 -29.89
CA TYR A 105 0.38 10.95 -30.90
C TYR A 105 -0.89 11.71 -30.48
N GLN A 106 -1.20 12.79 -31.21
CA GLN A 106 -2.36 13.64 -30.96
C GLN A 106 -3.50 13.37 -31.93
N ARG A 107 -4.73 13.54 -31.44
CA ARG A 107 -5.96 13.50 -32.20
C ARG A 107 -6.77 14.76 -31.94
N CYS A 108 -7.11 15.47 -32.99
CA CYS A 108 -7.94 16.66 -32.93
C CYS A 108 -9.18 16.50 -33.81
N VAL A 109 -10.32 16.99 -33.33
CA VAL A 109 -11.56 17.05 -34.11
C VAL A 109 -12.11 18.46 -34.05
N PHE A 110 -12.36 19.02 -35.22
CA PHE A 110 -13.13 20.24 -35.41
C PHE A 110 -14.48 19.88 -36.04
N ILE A 111 -15.56 20.48 -35.53
CA ILE A 111 -16.82 20.59 -36.26
C ILE A 111 -17.05 22.06 -36.60
N PHE A 112 -17.14 22.34 -37.89
CA PHE A 112 -17.38 23.66 -38.44
C PHE A 112 -18.85 23.82 -38.84
N GLN A 113 -19.41 25.01 -38.63
CA GLN A 113 -20.71 25.43 -39.10
C GLN A 113 -20.55 26.62 -40.06
N LYS A 114 -21.31 26.62 -41.16
CA LYS A 114 -21.37 27.76 -42.08
C LYS A 114 -21.93 28.98 -41.36
N THR A 115 -21.24 30.10 -41.48
CA THR A 115 -21.65 31.38 -40.90
C THR A 115 -21.39 32.51 -41.89
N GLN A 116 -21.98 33.68 -41.63
CA GLN A 116 -21.70 34.90 -42.41
C GLN A 116 -20.46 35.65 -41.92
N ARG A 117 -19.79 35.13 -40.88
CA ARG A 117 -18.58 35.70 -40.24
C ARG A 117 -17.32 34.93 -40.68
N ASN A 118 -16.14 35.52 -40.49
CA ASN A 118 -14.79 34.91 -40.56
C ASN A 118 -14.62 33.75 -41.56
N ASP A 119 -14.28 34.10 -42.81
CA ASP A 119 -14.05 33.16 -43.93
C ASP A 119 -15.20 32.17 -44.22
N GLY A 120 -16.38 32.39 -43.62
CA GLY A 120 -17.61 31.64 -43.84
C GLY A 120 -17.83 30.48 -42.87
N TRP A 121 -16.96 30.29 -41.87
CA TRP A 121 -16.97 29.09 -41.01
C TRP A 121 -16.63 29.40 -39.55
N GLU A 122 -17.36 28.78 -38.63
CA GLU A 122 -17.08 28.83 -37.20
C GLU A 122 -17.04 27.43 -36.59
N ILE A 123 -16.25 27.25 -35.53
CA ILE A 123 -16.05 26.01 -34.80
C ILE A 123 -17.12 25.95 -33.71
N ILE A 124 -18.00 24.97 -33.85
CA ILE A 124 -19.05 24.66 -32.86
C ILE A 124 -18.62 23.56 -31.89
N TYR A 125 -17.65 22.73 -32.29
CA TYR A 125 -17.06 21.71 -31.44
C TYR A 125 -15.57 21.57 -31.69
N LEU A 126 -14.80 21.51 -30.60
CA LEU A 126 -13.38 21.20 -30.60
C LEU A 126 -13.11 20.04 -29.64
N ASN A 127 -12.46 19.00 -30.13
CA ASN A 127 -11.78 18.04 -29.27
C ASN A 127 -10.29 18.07 -29.56
N ASN A 128 -9.49 18.04 -28.50
CA ASN A 128 -8.10 17.66 -28.58
C ASN A 128 -7.85 16.56 -27.55
N SER A 129 -7.34 15.45 -28.03
CA SER A 129 -6.94 14.33 -27.20
C SER A 129 -5.54 13.90 -27.60
N ILE A 130 -4.82 13.33 -26.65
CA ILE A 130 -3.53 12.73 -26.89
C ILE A 130 -3.70 11.26 -26.49
N ALA A 131 -3.23 10.33 -27.32
CA ALA A 131 -3.39 8.90 -27.05
C ALA A 131 -2.45 8.44 -25.92
N TYR A 132 -2.83 8.69 -24.65
CA TYR A 132 -2.02 8.30 -23.47
C TYR A 132 -2.80 7.56 -22.38
N ASN A 133 -2.11 6.58 -21.79
CA ASN A 133 -2.55 5.87 -20.58
C ASN A 133 -2.46 6.80 -19.36
N ARG A 134 -3.63 7.26 -18.90
CA ARG A 134 -3.95 7.91 -17.61
C ARG A 134 -2.91 8.90 -17.05
N LEU A 135 -3.15 10.19 -17.30
CA LEU A 135 -2.60 11.30 -16.51
C LEU A 135 -3.41 11.51 -15.22
N ASN A 136 -2.76 12.00 -14.17
CA ASN A 136 -3.41 12.52 -12.96
C ASN A 136 -4.12 13.85 -13.23
N ASP A 137 -5.14 14.15 -12.42
CA ASP A 137 -6.14 15.19 -12.67
C ASP A 137 -5.63 16.65 -12.63
N GLN A 138 -4.32 16.89 -12.40
CA GLN A 138 -3.72 18.24 -12.26
C GLN A 138 -2.50 18.54 -13.15
N GLU A 139 -2.07 17.63 -14.04
CA GLU A 139 -0.90 17.86 -14.90
C GLU A 139 -1.25 18.57 -16.21
N LEU A 140 -0.50 19.63 -16.54
CA LEU A 140 -0.66 20.42 -17.77
C LEU A 140 0.42 20.16 -18.84
N PHE A 141 1.53 19.45 -18.56
CA PHE A 141 2.58 19.14 -19.56
C PHE A 141 3.32 17.80 -19.36
N ALA A 142 3.77 17.24 -20.49
CA ALA A 142 4.42 15.92 -20.69
C ALA A 142 5.91 15.85 -20.25
N ALA A 143 6.27 16.42 -19.10
CA ALA A 143 7.63 16.28 -18.56
C ALA A 143 7.85 14.92 -17.87
N GLU A 144 6.82 14.35 -17.24
CA GLU A 144 6.95 13.09 -16.51
C GLU A 144 6.85 11.84 -17.43
N TYR A 145 6.10 11.90 -18.54
CA TYR A 145 5.88 10.72 -19.39
C TYR A 145 7.03 10.38 -20.34
N GLY A 146 7.85 11.37 -20.73
CA GLY A 146 9.12 11.11 -21.43
C GLY A 146 10.03 10.16 -20.65
N MET A 147 9.87 10.09 -19.32
CA MET A 147 10.65 9.22 -18.43
C MET A 147 9.89 8.00 -17.94
N HIS A 148 8.55 8.03 -17.87
CA HIS A 148 7.75 6.84 -17.59
C HIS A 148 7.85 5.78 -18.70
N ASN A 149 7.86 6.19 -19.98
CA ASN A 149 8.14 5.29 -21.10
C ASN A 149 9.58 4.72 -21.07
N PHE A 150 10.52 5.47 -20.49
CA PHE A 150 11.91 5.00 -20.30
C PHE A 150 11.99 3.91 -19.23
N GLN A 151 11.21 4.04 -18.15
CA GLN A 151 11.12 3.03 -17.08
C GLN A 151 10.34 1.79 -17.52
N GLN A 152 9.22 1.93 -18.25
CA GLN A 152 8.48 0.77 -18.74
C GLN A 152 9.23 -0.02 -19.83
N ARG A 153 10.00 0.65 -20.71
CA ARG A 153 10.95 -0.06 -21.60
C ARG A 153 12.07 -0.75 -20.83
N ALA A 154 12.52 -0.17 -19.71
CA ALA A 154 13.51 -0.80 -18.84
C ALA A 154 13.00 -2.06 -18.11
N GLU A 155 11.69 -2.12 -17.85
CA GLU A 155 11.05 -3.24 -17.15
C GLU A 155 10.57 -4.34 -18.11
N ALA A 156 10.22 -3.99 -19.36
CA ALA A 156 9.80 -4.95 -20.38
C ALA A 156 10.96 -5.78 -20.96
N ASP A 157 12.19 -5.24 -21.02
CA ASP A 157 13.32 -5.88 -21.71
C ASP A 157 14.32 -6.61 -20.80
N GLY A 158 14.07 -6.72 -19.48
CA GLY A 158 14.82 -7.62 -18.58
C GLY A 158 16.33 -7.35 -18.42
N GLU A 159 16.87 -6.30 -19.03
CA GLU A 159 18.26 -5.85 -18.90
C GLU A 159 18.31 -4.45 -18.26
N ASN A 160 19.40 -4.12 -17.55
CA ASN A 160 19.61 -2.80 -16.95
C ASN A 160 19.65 -1.69 -18.03
N VAL A 161 18.52 -1.02 -18.32
CA VAL A 161 18.40 0.01 -19.40
C VAL A 161 18.99 1.39 -19.04
N LEU A 162 19.83 1.50 -18.02
CA LEU A 162 20.69 2.67 -17.85
C LEU A 162 22.12 2.19 -17.68
N THR A 163 22.97 2.51 -18.66
CA THR A 163 24.40 2.32 -18.48
C THR A 163 24.88 3.18 -17.31
N THR A 164 26.01 2.82 -16.70
CA THR A 164 26.65 3.66 -15.66
C THR A 164 26.89 5.09 -16.17
N GLN A 165 27.11 5.24 -17.48
CA GLN A 165 27.30 6.54 -18.13
C GLN A 165 26.00 7.35 -18.18
N ASP A 166 24.86 6.75 -18.51
CA ASP A 166 23.56 7.43 -18.55
C ASP A 166 23.14 7.91 -17.15
N LYS A 167 23.35 7.06 -16.13
CA LYS A 167 23.15 7.46 -14.72
C LYS A 167 24.03 8.63 -14.33
N TYR A 168 25.28 8.65 -14.79
CA TYR A 168 26.20 9.76 -14.52
C TYR A 168 25.74 11.06 -15.18
N GLN A 169 25.31 11.01 -16.45
CA GLN A 169 24.80 12.20 -17.16
C GLN A 169 23.55 12.74 -16.47
N LEU A 170 22.61 11.86 -16.10
CA LEU A 170 21.38 12.22 -15.39
C LEU A 170 21.68 12.85 -14.03
N TYR A 171 22.55 12.23 -13.23
CA TYR A 171 22.97 12.78 -11.95
C TYR A 171 23.74 14.10 -12.10
N SER A 172 24.49 14.27 -13.18
CA SER A 172 25.19 15.54 -13.45
C SER A 172 24.21 16.66 -13.77
N TYR A 173 23.13 16.36 -14.51
CA TYR A 173 22.06 17.28 -14.82
C TYR A 173 21.27 17.66 -13.56
N ILE A 174 20.81 16.68 -12.78
CA ILE A 174 20.10 16.92 -11.51
C ILE A 174 21.00 17.72 -10.55
N LYS A 175 22.27 17.35 -10.41
CA LYS A 175 23.22 18.10 -9.60
C LYS A 175 23.25 19.57 -10.00
N ARG A 176 23.41 19.85 -11.29
CA ARG A 176 23.62 21.23 -11.80
C ARG A 176 22.36 22.09 -11.65
N ASN A 177 21.18 21.52 -11.90
CA ASN A 177 19.92 22.28 -11.95
C ASN A 177 19.13 22.28 -10.63
N ALA A 178 19.29 21.26 -9.77
CA ALA A 178 18.42 21.08 -8.59
C ALA A 178 19.16 21.03 -7.25
N PHE A 179 20.49 20.91 -7.23
CA PHE A 179 21.23 20.68 -5.98
C PHE A 179 22.46 21.57 -5.78
N ALA A 180 23.18 21.95 -6.84
CA ALA A 180 24.46 22.66 -6.74
C ALA A 180 24.29 24.06 -6.11
N ASN A 181 23.23 24.76 -6.49
CA ASN A 181 22.93 26.14 -6.08
C ASN A 181 22.36 26.26 -4.67
N LEU A 182 21.94 25.13 -4.05
CA LEU A 182 21.53 25.11 -2.66
C LEU A 182 22.70 25.51 -1.76
N ASP A 183 22.42 26.29 -0.73
CA ASP A 183 23.39 26.57 0.32
C ASP A 183 23.63 25.33 1.21
N ALA A 184 24.50 25.45 2.22
CA ALA A 184 24.80 24.31 3.08
C ALA A 184 23.58 23.80 3.86
N ALA A 185 22.67 24.71 4.25
CA ALA A 185 21.46 24.38 4.97
C ALA A 185 20.45 23.64 4.07
N GLY A 186 20.19 24.16 2.88
CA GLY A 186 19.31 23.56 1.87
C GLY A 186 19.81 22.20 1.40
N LYS A 187 21.13 22.03 1.21
CA LYS A 187 21.71 20.72 0.89
C LYS A 187 21.45 19.68 1.97
N ASN A 188 21.61 20.06 3.25
CA ASN A 188 21.35 19.13 4.35
C ASN A 188 19.86 18.83 4.51
N LEU A 189 19.02 19.84 4.37
CA LEU A 189 17.56 19.72 4.38
C LEU A 189 17.07 18.74 3.31
N PHE A 190 17.49 18.92 2.05
CA PHE A 190 17.09 18.04 0.95
C PHE A 190 17.56 16.59 1.18
N LEU A 191 18.78 16.40 1.64
CA LEU A 191 19.30 15.06 1.94
C LEU A 191 18.53 14.38 3.07
N ALA A 192 18.19 15.12 4.13
CA ALA A 192 17.47 14.55 5.25
C ALA A 192 16.00 14.23 4.89
N LEU A 193 15.36 15.13 4.12
CA LEU A 193 14.00 14.92 3.60
C LEU A 193 13.92 13.81 2.54
N SER A 194 15.03 13.46 1.87
CA SER A 194 15.04 12.36 0.90
C SER A 194 14.68 11.00 1.52
N LEU A 195 14.73 10.88 2.85
CA LEU A 195 14.29 9.68 3.58
C LEU A 195 12.77 9.50 3.61
N PHE A 196 12.00 10.48 3.12
CA PHE A 196 10.54 10.50 3.14
C PHE A 196 10.00 10.56 1.71
N PRO A 197 8.94 9.78 1.37
CA PRO A 197 8.32 9.83 0.05
C PRO A 197 7.63 11.18 -0.21
N SER A 198 6.98 11.72 0.82
CA SER A 198 6.44 13.07 0.90
C SER A 198 6.65 13.61 2.32
N PHE A 199 6.62 14.93 2.47
CA PHE A 199 6.96 15.58 3.73
C PHE A 199 6.20 16.90 3.93
N THR A 200 6.04 17.33 5.19
CA THR A 200 5.41 18.61 5.56
C THR A 200 6.46 19.63 5.97
N GLY A 201 6.06 20.90 6.07
CA GLY A 201 6.91 21.95 6.66
C GLY A 201 7.25 21.70 8.14
N GLU A 202 6.36 21.01 8.87
CA GLU A 202 6.60 20.60 10.26
C GLU A 202 7.69 19.54 10.34
N LEU A 203 7.60 18.50 9.50
CA LEU A 203 8.64 17.48 9.37
C LEU A 203 9.99 18.10 8.98
N ALA A 204 10.00 19.04 8.04
CA ALA A 204 11.21 19.77 7.66
C ALA A 204 11.85 20.51 8.84
N SER A 205 11.02 21.17 9.65
CA SER A 205 11.45 21.90 10.85
C SER A 205 12.00 20.98 11.93
N TYR A 206 11.35 19.82 12.12
CA TYR A 206 11.81 18.78 13.03
C TYR A 206 13.15 18.19 12.61
N VAL A 207 13.27 17.79 11.34
CA VAL A 207 14.47 17.12 10.82
C VAL A 207 15.68 18.06 10.85
N MET A 208 15.47 19.35 10.61
CA MET A 208 16.55 20.35 10.69
C MET A 208 16.76 20.95 12.08
N ASP A 209 15.88 20.67 13.04
CA ASP A 209 15.84 21.35 14.34
C ASP A 209 15.86 22.88 14.18
N SER A 210 15.04 23.39 13.24
CA SER A 210 15.02 24.81 12.88
C SER A 210 13.67 25.21 12.28
N PRO A 211 12.98 26.22 12.84
CA PRO A 211 11.68 26.67 12.33
C PRO A 211 11.79 27.31 10.94
N ARG A 212 13.00 27.73 10.53
CA ARG A 212 13.26 28.32 9.21
C ARG A 212 13.29 27.28 8.08
N ALA A 213 13.26 25.99 8.40
CA ALA A 213 13.33 24.93 7.39
C ALA A 213 12.10 24.92 6.47
N LYS A 214 10.92 25.28 7.00
CA LYS A 214 9.72 25.47 6.20
C LYS A 214 9.89 26.63 5.21
N ASP A 215 10.34 27.78 5.67
CA ASP A 215 10.55 28.96 4.81
C ASP A 215 11.55 28.66 3.68
N LEU A 216 12.57 27.84 3.96
CA LEU A 216 13.51 27.37 2.95
C LEU A 216 12.85 26.44 1.93
N LEU A 217 11.96 25.54 2.35
CA LEU A 217 11.21 24.70 1.40
C LEU A 217 10.29 25.54 0.52
N ASP A 218 9.53 26.47 1.10
CA ASP A 218 8.61 27.34 0.37
C ASP A 218 9.34 28.17 -0.69
N ALA A 219 10.51 28.73 -0.34
CA ALA A 219 11.33 29.47 -1.29
C ALA A 219 11.91 28.58 -2.41
N GLU A 220 12.15 27.29 -2.15
CA GLU A 220 12.72 26.37 -3.13
C GLU A 220 11.65 25.77 -4.07
N VAL A 221 10.38 25.68 -3.68
CA VAL A 221 9.30 25.19 -4.56
C VAL A 221 9.21 26.03 -5.85
N GLU A 222 9.34 27.35 -5.76
CA GLU A 222 9.29 28.23 -6.94
C GLU A 222 10.54 28.15 -7.82
N ARG A 223 11.67 27.71 -7.25
CA ARG A 223 13.00 27.76 -7.90
C ARG A 223 13.46 26.41 -8.41
N ASN A 224 12.99 25.32 -7.80
CA ASN A 224 13.45 23.98 -8.02
C ASN A 224 12.38 23.16 -8.77
N PRO A 225 12.56 22.89 -10.08
CA PRO A 225 11.56 22.19 -10.88
C PRO A 225 11.39 20.71 -10.50
N PHE A 226 12.20 20.20 -9.56
CA PHE A 226 12.15 18.81 -9.06
C PHE A 226 11.60 18.71 -7.64
N LEU A 227 11.07 19.80 -7.09
CA LEU A 227 10.36 19.83 -5.81
C LEU A 227 8.90 20.21 -6.09
N TYR A 228 7.98 19.33 -5.74
CA TYR A 228 6.56 19.54 -5.92
C TYR A 228 5.89 19.90 -4.59
N PHE A 229 4.84 20.70 -4.66
CA PHE A 229 3.95 20.98 -3.54
C PHE A 229 2.51 20.64 -3.92
N ASP A 230 1.91 19.73 -3.15
CA ASP A 230 0.51 19.38 -3.25
C ASP A 230 -0.31 20.33 -2.37
N TYR A 231 -1.13 21.18 -3.00
CA TYR A 231 -1.98 22.16 -2.33
C TYR A 231 -3.18 21.54 -1.61
N HIS A 232 -3.59 20.32 -1.96
CA HIS A 232 -4.70 19.63 -1.29
C HIS A 232 -4.26 19.11 0.07
N ASP A 233 -3.13 18.39 0.09
CA ASP A 233 -2.63 17.72 1.29
C ASP A 233 -1.65 18.59 2.08
N GLY A 234 -1.19 19.71 1.50
CA GLY A 234 -0.20 20.60 2.13
C GLY A 234 1.17 19.94 2.28
N THR A 235 1.53 19.05 1.35
CA THR A 235 2.76 18.25 1.40
C THR A 235 3.68 18.56 0.24
N TYR A 236 4.98 18.36 0.46
CA TYR A 236 6.01 18.45 -0.56
C TYR A 236 6.49 17.06 -0.94
N SER A 237 6.97 16.90 -2.16
CA SER A 237 7.63 15.67 -2.59
C SER A 237 8.76 15.97 -3.57
N PHE A 238 9.81 15.14 -3.54
CA PHE A 238 10.84 15.22 -4.56
C PHE A 238 10.41 14.43 -5.78
N HIS A 239 10.67 14.99 -6.97
CA HIS A 239 10.63 14.20 -8.20
C HIS A 239 11.53 12.95 -8.04
N PRO A 240 11.11 11.75 -8.49
CA PRO A 240 11.85 10.50 -8.26
C PRO A 240 13.33 10.52 -8.66
N LEU A 241 13.69 11.27 -9.71
CA LEU A 241 15.09 11.47 -10.09
C LEU A 241 15.91 12.26 -9.07
N LEU A 242 15.34 13.34 -8.53
CA LEU A 242 16.00 14.12 -7.50
C LEU A 242 16.13 13.27 -6.23
N ALA A 243 15.07 12.55 -5.84
CA ALA A 243 15.12 11.61 -4.72
C ALA A 243 16.25 10.57 -4.90
N SER A 244 16.36 9.94 -6.06
CA SER A 244 17.41 8.98 -6.38
C SER A 244 18.82 9.58 -6.31
N TYR A 245 19.00 10.79 -6.86
CA TYR A 245 20.26 11.52 -6.74
C TYR A 245 20.60 11.88 -5.28
N LEU A 246 19.61 12.33 -4.50
CA LEU A 246 19.78 12.66 -3.09
C LEU A 246 20.16 11.43 -2.27
N HIS A 247 19.55 10.26 -2.52
CA HIS A 247 19.96 9.00 -1.90
C HIS A 247 21.40 8.62 -2.25
N TYR A 248 21.81 8.82 -3.50
CA TYR A 248 23.20 8.61 -3.91
C TYR A 248 24.16 9.54 -3.15
N VAL A 249 23.84 10.83 -3.03
CA VAL A 249 24.66 11.78 -2.26
C VAL A 249 24.63 11.45 -0.76
N PHE A 250 23.49 11.03 -0.22
CA PHE A 250 23.31 10.60 1.17
C PHE A 250 24.22 9.42 1.49
N SER A 251 24.26 8.40 0.63
CA SER A 251 25.11 7.21 0.81
C SER A 251 26.62 7.52 0.87
N ARG A 252 27.03 8.66 0.32
CA ARG A 252 28.43 9.14 0.34
C ARG A 252 28.76 10.02 1.55
N LYS A 253 27.78 10.38 2.37
CA LYS A 253 28.03 11.07 3.66
C LYS A 253 28.70 10.13 4.65
N SER A 254 29.27 10.67 5.71
CA SER A 254 29.86 9.83 6.77
C SER A 254 28.80 8.93 7.40
N ARG A 255 29.19 7.72 7.79
CA ARG A 255 28.28 6.76 8.44
C ARG A 255 27.58 7.36 9.66
N ARG A 256 28.31 8.11 10.49
CA ARG A 256 27.76 8.83 11.65
C ARG A 256 26.65 9.81 11.26
N TRP A 257 26.82 10.54 10.17
CA TRP A 257 25.81 11.48 9.70
C TRP A 257 24.58 10.75 9.15
N GLN A 258 24.78 9.70 8.35
CA GLN A 258 23.70 8.87 7.82
C GLN A 258 22.85 8.26 8.97
N GLN A 259 23.51 7.67 9.97
CA GLN A 259 22.85 7.09 11.14
C GLN A 259 22.06 8.14 11.92
N ALA A 260 22.63 9.34 12.15
CA ALA A 260 21.95 10.41 12.85
C ALA A 260 20.68 10.88 12.13
N GLN A 261 20.71 10.99 10.79
CA GLN A 261 19.52 11.36 10.01
C GLN A 261 18.48 10.25 9.96
N GLN A 262 18.92 8.99 9.80
CA GLN A 262 18.02 7.83 9.83
C GLN A 262 17.32 7.69 11.18
N LEU A 263 18.05 7.87 12.28
CA LEU A 263 17.50 7.80 13.63
C LEU A 263 16.48 8.92 13.88
N ARG A 264 16.81 10.16 13.48
CA ARG A 264 15.86 11.28 13.56
C ARG A 264 14.59 11.01 12.75
N ALA A 265 14.73 10.48 11.54
CA ALA A 265 13.58 10.09 10.72
C ALA A 265 12.78 8.94 11.35
N ALA A 266 13.45 7.96 11.98
CA ALA A 266 12.77 6.89 12.71
C ALA A 266 11.96 7.42 13.90
N HIS A 267 12.50 8.37 14.67
CA HIS A 267 11.79 9.01 15.78
C HIS A 267 10.58 9.81 15.32
N TRP A 268 10.65 10.48 14.17
CA TRP A 268 9.48 11.13 13.57
C TRP A 268 8.38 10.11 13.25
N TYR A 269 8.69 9.04 12.51
CA TYR A 269 7.69 8.02 12.17
C TYR A 269 7.13 7.31 13.41
N LEU A 270 7.94 7.14 14.45
CA LEU A 270 7.48 6.61 15.73
C LEU A 270 6.43 7.53 16.37
N GLN A 271 6.64 8.85 16.35
CA GLN A 271 5.69 9.85 16.86
C GLN A 271 4.39 9.88 16.05
N GLU A 272 4.48 9.74 14.73
CA GLU A 272 3.32 9.71 13.83
C GLU A 272 2.57 8.35 13.85
N GLY A 273 3.12 7.33 14.52
CA GLY A 273 2.51 5.99 14.60
C GLY A 273 2.76 5.10 13.37
N ASP A 274 3.64 5.49 12.44
CA ASP A 274 4.14 4.59 11.39
C ASP A 274 5.29 3.73 11.91
N TYR A 275 4.94 2.75 12.71
CA TYR A 275 5.89 1.83 13.34
C TYR A 275 6.71 1.04 12.31
N LYS A 276 6.19 0.79 11.10
CA LYS A 276 6.92 0.04 10.07
C LYS A 276 8.09 0.86 9.54
N GLN A 277 7.86 2.12 9.19
CA GLN A 277 8.96 2.98 8.73
C GLN A 277 9.96 3.27 9.86
N ALA A 278 9.48 3.44 11.10
CA ALA A 278 10.35 3.56 12.26
C ALA A 278 11.31 2.36 12.41
N ILE A 279 10.79 1.13 12.32
CA ILE A 279 11.61 -0.11 12.36
C ILE A 279 12.65 -0.13 11.24
N VAL A 280 12.27 0.21 10.00
CA VAL A 280 13.20 0.20 8.85
C VAL A 280 14.37 1.14 9.07
N LEU A 281 14.09 2.38 9.50
CA LEU A 281 15.10 3.43 9.61
C LEU A 281 15.97 3.26 10.86
N ALA A 282 15.38 2.90 12.00
CA ALA A 282 16.14 2.62 13.23
C ALA A 282 17.10 1.44 13.06
N ARG A 283 16.65 0.36 12.38
CA ARG A 283 17.51 -0.79 12.08
C ARG A 283 18.67 -0.43 11.16
N ARG A 284 18.45 0.44 10.16
CA ARG A 284 19.53 0.96 9.30
C ARG A 284 20.52 1.83 10.10
N ALA A 285 20.03 2.59 11.07
CA ALA A 285 20.87 3.36 11.98
C ALA A 285 21.66 2.46 12.95
N GLY A 286 21.17 1.24 13.22
CA GLY A 286 21.73 0.30 14.20
C GLY A 286 21.27 0.59 15.63
N ASP A 287 20.13 1.26 15.79
CA ASP A 287 19.55 1.64 17.07
C ASP A 287 18.41 0.68 17.42
N TYR A 288 18.71 -0.35 18.20
CA TYR A 288 17.75 -1.43 18.47
C TYR A 288 16.77 -1.10 19.59
N ASP A 289 17.11 -0.17 20.48
CA ASP A 289 16.19 0.49 21.41
C ASP A 289 14.96 1.09 20.68
N THR A 290 15.19 1.94 19.67
CA THR A 290 14.09 2.52 18.87
C THR A 290 13.34 1.45 18.06
N VAL A 291 14.03 0.43 17.54
CA VAL A 291 13.38 -0.70 16.83
C VAL A 291 12.41 -1.42 17.77
N LEU A 292 12.86 -1.78 18.97
CA LEU A 292 12.04 -2.49 19.94
C LEU A 292 10.90 -1.62 20.47
N THR A 293 11.15 -0.33 20.71
CA THR A 293 10.10 0.65 21.06
C THR A 293 9.00 0.70 20.00
N ALA A 294 9.37 0.75 18.71
CA ALA A 294 8.40 0.77 17.62
C ALA A 294 7.59 -0.54 17.53
N ILE A 295 8.23 -1.69 17.81
CA ILE A 295 7.56 -2.99 17.83
C ILE A 295 6.57 -3.09 19.00
N GLU A 296 6.92 -2.56 20.17
CA GLU A 296 6.05 -2.54 21.34
C GLU A 296 4.82 -1.67 21.13
N GLN A 297 5.03 -0.41 20.71
CA GLN A 297 3.94 0.53 20.48
C GLN A 297 3.04 0.11 19.32
N GLY A 298 3.62 -0.42 18.24
CA GLY A 298 2.87 -0.94 17.10
C GLY A 298 2.31 -2.34 17.29
N GLY A 299 2.62 -2.99 18.41
CA GLY A 299 2.27 -4.37 18.69
C GLY A 299 2.78 -5.36 17.64
N ARG A 300 2.20 -6.56 17.64
CA ARG A 300 2.61 -7.65 16.73
C ARG A 300 2.46 -7.33 15.25
N GLU A 301 1.47 -6.52 14.91
CA GLU A 301 1.13 -6.15 13.52
C GLU A 301 2.21 -5.26 12.88
N SER A 302 3.01 -4.57 13.71
CA SER A 302 4.16 -3.78 13.24
C SER A 302 5.15 -4.64 12.45
N LEU A 303 5.31 -5.91 12.80
CA LEU A 303 6.22 -6.84 12.12
C LEU A 303 5.62 -7.44 10.83
N TYR A 304 4.34 -7.22 10.53
CA TYR A 304 3.69 -7.90 9.40
C TYR A 304 4.16 -7.35 8.05
N GLY A 305 4.50 -8.26 7.14
CA GLY A 305 5.01 -7.94 5.81
C GLY A 305 6.53 -7.73 5.77
N PHE A 306 7.21 -7.75 6.93
CA PHE A 306 8.67 -7.75 6.96
C PHE A 306 9.25 -9.10 6.55
N PRO A 307 10.45 -9.13 5.94
CA PRO A 307 11.17 -10.38 5.80
C PRO A 307 11.49 -11.00 7.16
N HIS A 308 11.66 -12.32 7.18
CA HIS A 308 11.81 -13.10 8.40
C HIS A 308 13.10 -12.82 9.19
N ASP A 309 14.07 -12.13 8.58
CA ASP A 309 15.34 -11.77 9.18
C ASP A 309 15.23 -10.57 10.13
N VAL A 310 14.24 -9.69 9.98
CA VAL A 310 14.11 -8.47 10.80
C VAL A 310 13.99 -8.78 12.29
N ALA A 311 13.12 -9.72 12.65
CA ALA A 311 12.97 -10.16 14.05
C ALA A 311 14.24 -10.86 14.55
N ALA A 312 14.91 -11.62 13.68
CA ALA A 312 16.14 -12.33 14.03
C ALA A 312 17.30 -11.36 14.28
N ASP A 313 17.48 -10.40 13.38
CA ASP A 313 18.44 -9.32 13.46
C ASP A 313 18.26 -8.49 14.73
N THR A 314 17.00 -8.13 15.03
CA THR A 314 16.64 -7.37 16.23
C THR A 314 17.04 -8.12 17.50
N LEU A 315 16.63 -9.39 17.64
CA LEU A 315 16.97 -10.22 18.80
C LEU A 315 18.48 -10.44 18.94
N GLN A 316 19.19 -10.57 17.83
CA GLN A 316 20.62 -10.86 17.80
C GLN A 316 21.50 -9.66 18.15
N HIS A 317 21.13 -8.47 17.67
CA HIS A 317 21.98 -7.29 17.80
C HIS A 317 21.57 -6.35 18.93
N ALA A 318 20.33 -6.43 19.43
CA ALA A 318 19.96 -5.75 20.66
C ALA A 318 20.91 -6.18 21.81
N SER A 319 21.32 -5.24 22.64
CA SER A 319 22.09 -5.49 23.85
C SER A 319 21.22 -6.16 24.92
N ALA A 320 21.85 -6.65 26.00
CA ALA A 320 21.10 -7.21 27.12
C ALA A 320 20.21 -6.15 27.80
N ALA A 321 20.71 -4.91 27.92
CA ALA A 321 19.95 -3.80 28.50
C ALA A 321 18.74 -3.41 27.65
N GLU A 322 18.90 -3.29 26.32
CA GLU A 322 17.78 -3.00 25.41
C GLU A 322 16.71 -4.10 25.46
N ARG A 323 17.12 -5.38 25.49
CA ARG A 323 16.16 -6.49 25.63
C ARG A 323 15.40 -6.46 26.96
N ALA A 324 16.08 -6.12 28.05
CA ALA A 324 15.47 -6.01 29.37
C ALA A 324 14.47 -4.84 29.44
N ALA A 325 14.82 -3.71 28.82
CA ALA A 325 13.94 -2.55 28.71
C ALA A 325 12.70 -2.82 27.85
N HIS A 326 12.84 -3.68 26.83
CA HIS A 326 11.80 -3.95 25.83
C HIS A 326 11.43 -5.43 25.70
N LEU A 327 11.02 -6.06 26.82
CA LEU A 327 10.68 -7.48 26.83
C LEU A 327 9.49 -7.82 25.93
N GLU A 328 8.47 -6.98 25.90
CA GLU A 328 7.26 -7.24 25.11
C GLU A 328 7.59 -7.24 23.60
N GLY A 329 8.41 -6.29 23.16
CA GLY A 329 8.90 -6.22 21.79
C GLY A 329 9.75 -7.43 21.41
N CYS A 330 10.58 -7.89 22.35
CA CYS A 330 11.35 -9.12 22.17
C CYS A 330 10.45 -10.36 22.04
N PHE A 331 9.40 -10.47 22.85
CA PHE A 331 8.43 -11.57 22.71
C PHE A 331 7.69 -11.53 21.37
N TYR A 332 7.35 -10.34 20.86
CA TYR A 332 6.78 -10.19 19.52
C TYR A 332 7.77 -10.62 18.42
N CYS A 333 9.06 -10.31 18.57
CA CYS A 333 10.09 -10.82 17.66
C CYS A 333 10.20 -12.35 17.71
N VAL A 334 10.17 -12.97 18.90
CA VAL A 334 10.21 -14.43 19.06
C VAL A 334 9.00 -15.08 18.39
N LEU A 335 7.80 -14.54 18.63
CA LEU A 335 6.56 -15.00 18.01
C LEU A 335 6.63 -14.92 16.48
N TYR A 336 7.11 -13.79 15.95
CA TYR A 336 7.28 -13.59 14.52
C TYR A 336 8.30 -14.55 13.90
N ALA A 337 9.46 -14.70 14.54
CA ALA A 337 10.50 -15.63 14.13
C ALA A 337 9.99 -17.08 14.07
N PHE A 338 9.21 -17.51 15.07
CA PHE A 338 8.56 -18.81 15.07
C PHE A 338 7.62 -18.98 13.87
N ARG A 339 6.73 -18.00 13.64
CA ARG A 339 5.79 -18.01 12.50
C ARG A 339 6.50 -18.10 11.15
N CYS A 340 7.67 -17.47 11.02
CA CYS A 340 8.51 -17.55 9.82
C CYS A 340 9.37 -18.83 9.72
N GLY A 341 9.13 -19.84 10.57
CA GLY A 341 9.83 -21.12 10.53
C GLY A 341 11.21 -21.13 11.20
N LYS A 342 11.62 -20.05 11.90
CA LYS A 342 12.90 -19.98 12.60
C LYS A 342 12.80 -20.52 14.03
N ARG A 343 12.33 -21.77 14.17
CA ARG A 343 12.01 -22.40 15.48
C ARG A 343 13.19 -22.42 16.46
N LEU A 344 14.39 -22.79 16.00
CA LEU A 344 15.58 -22.84 16.87
C LEU A 344 15.94 -21.46 17.44
N LEU A 345 15.78 -20.42 16.63
CA LEU A 345 16.02 -19.04 17.05
C LEU A 345 14.99 -18.61 18.10
N ALA A 346 13.71 -18.89 17.85
CA ALA A 346 12.64 -18.59 18.79
C ALA A 346 12.86 -19.27 20.14
N VAL A 347 13.21 -20.56 20.16
CA VAL A 347 13.52 -21.31 21.39
C VAL A 347 14.73 -20.74 22.11
N LYS A 348 15.82 -20.41 21.38
CA LYS A 348 17.02 -19.80 21.95
C LYS A 348 16.69 -18.48 22.66
N TYR A 349 16.02 -17.56 21.98
CA TYR A 349 15.74 -16.25 22.55
C TYR A 349 14.65 -16.30 23.62
N LEU A 350 13.73 -17.25 23.55
CA LEU A 350 12.78 -17.48 24.63
C LEU A 350 13.45 -17.89 25.94
N SER A 351 14.55 -18.66 25.89
CA SER A 351 15.34 -18.96 27.09
C SER A 351 16.04 -17.70 27.61
N VAL A 352 16.67 -16.93 26.72
CA VAL A 352 17.34 -15.67 27.08
C VAL A 352 16.38 -14.69 27.75
N LEU A 353 15.16 -14.56 27.24
CA LEU A 353 14.14 -13.71 27.81
C LEU A 353 13.61 -14.26 29.14
N ALA A 354 13.47 -15.58 29.28
CA ALA A 354 13.08 -16.19 30.56
C ALA A 354 14.11 -15.90 31.66
N ASP A 355 15.41 -16.04 31.34
CA ASP A 355 16.49 -15.70 32.28
C ASP A 355 16.45 -14.21 32.66
N CYS A 356 16.23 -13.34 31.66
CA CYS A 356 16.10 -11.89 31.87
C CYS A 356 14.94 -11.52 32.79
N VAL A 357 13.81 -12.22 32.69
CA VAL A 357 12.63 -12.01 33.57
C VAL A 357 12.98 -12.32 35.01
N GLU A 358 13.78 -13.36 35.26
CA GLU A 358 14.16 -13.75 36.63
C GLU A 358 15.15 -12.78 37.26
N THR A 359 16.03 -12.15 36.48
CA THR A 359 17.13 -11.30 36.99
C THR A 359 16.83 -9.81 37.04
N GLU A 360 16.10 -9.27 36.06
CA GLU A 360 16.01 -7.81 35.87
C GLU A 360 14.81 -7.14 36.56
N PHE A 361 13.81 -7.90 37.00
CA PHE A 361 12.55 -7.35 37.54
C PHE A 361 12.47 -7.48 39.06
N ALA A 362 12.63 -6.35 39.75
CA ALA A 362 12.42 -6.25 41.20
C ALA A 362 10.93 -6.31 41.59
N ASP A 363 10.03 -5.80 40.74
CA ASP A 363 8.59 -5.89 40.98
C ASP A 363 8.07 -7.32 40.75
N ALA A 364 7.49 -7.89 41.79
CA ALA A 364 6.97 -9.26 41.75
C ALA A 364 5.80 -9.41 40.77
N ALA A 365 4.96 -8.37 40.60
CA ALA A 365 3.81 -8.44 39.70
C ALA A 365 4.24 -8.45 38.23
N GLN A 366 5.12 -7.53 37.82
CA GLN A 366 5.71 -7.51 36.47
C GLN A 366 6.48 -8.79 36.16
N ARG A 367 7.27 -9.30 37.12
CA ARG A 367 8.01 -10.56 36.96
C ARG A 367 7.06 -11.73 36.71
N LEU A 368 5.99 -11.86 37.49
CA LEU A 368 4.98 -12.91 37.30
C LEU A 368 4.27 -12.78 35.96
N TYR A 369 3.99 -11.55 35.52
CA TYR A 369 3.39 -11.28 34.22
C TYR A 369 4.25 -11.79 33.06
N TYR A 370 5.53 -11.40 33.01
CA TYR A 370 6.42 -11.83 31.94
C TYR A 370 6.82 -13.31 32.04
N ALA A 371 6.87 -13.87 33.24
CA ALA A 371 7.06 -15.31 33.42
C ALA A 371 5.88 -16.11 32.83
N ALA A 372 4.65 -15.67 33.08
CA ALA A 372 3.47 -16.26 32.47
C ALA A 372 3.48 -16.06 30.94
N TYR A 373 3.85 -14.88 30.45
CA TYR A 373 3.99 -14.62 29.02
C TYR A 373 4.99 -15.60 28.38
N ALA A 374 6.15 -15.79 28.99
CA ALA A 374 7.17 -16.73 28.54
C ALA A 374 6.64 -18.17 28.53
N GLU A 375 5.87 -18.59 29.54
CA GLU A 375 5.20 -19.90 29.55
C GLU A 375 4.22 -20.06 28.39
N VAL A 376 3.36 -19.07 28.10
CA VAL A 376 2.46 -19.12 26.94
C VAL A 376 3.24 -19.23 25.62
N MET A 377 4.35 -18.49 25.49
CA MET A 377 5.26 -18.58 24.35
C MET A 377 5.92 -19.95 24.20
N LYS A 378 6.32 -20.59 25.31
CA LYS A 378 6.86 -21.97 25.31
C LYS A 378 5.80 -22.94 24.81
N GLY A 379 4.56 -22.80 25.30
CA GLY A 379 3.42 -23.54 24.81
C GLY A 379 3.29 -23.40 23.29
N PHE A 380 3.23 -22.18 22.77
CA PHE A 380 3.15 -21.94 21.33
C PHE A 380 4.31 -22.58 20.53
N CYS A 381 5.54 -22.49 21.05
CA CYS A 381 6.72 -23.11 20.43
C CYS A 381 6.73 -24.64 20.48
N SER A 382 5.88 -25.27 21.29
CA SER A 382 5.68 -26.72 21.36
C SER A 382 4.70 -27.25 20.30
N TYR A 383 4.12 -26.40 19.45
CA TYR A 383 3.28 -26.84 18.33
C TYR A 383 3.97 -27.97 17.51
N PRO A 384 3.24 -29.03 17.10
CA PRO A 384 1.80 -29.28 17.34
C PRO A 384 1.49 -30.14 18.59
N ASP A 385 2.40 -30.29 19.55
CA ASP A 385 2.20 -31.15 20.73
C ASP A 385 1.19 -30.54 21.73
N LEU A 386 -0.07 -30.95 21.62
CA LEU A 386 -1.18 -30.48 22.46
C LEU A 386 -0.97 -30.76 23.96
N SER A 387 -0.27 -31.84 24.32
CA SER A 387 0.00 -32.17 25.73
C SER A 387 0.99 -31.17 26.32
N ALA A 388 2.10 -30.91 25.62
CA ALA A 388 3.07 -29.91 26.02
C ALA A 388 2.47 -28.50 26.03
N MET A 389 1.71 -28.14 25.00
CA MET A 389 1.00 -26.85 24.91
C MET A 389 0.06 -26.62 26.10
N THR A 390 -0.73 -27.63 26.45
CA THR A 390 -1.69 -27.54 27.56
C THR A 390 -1.00 -27.34 28.90
N LYS A 391 0.09 -28.07 29.17
CA LYS A 391 0.89 -27.91 30.41
C LYS A 391 1.40 -26.48 30.58
N HIS A 392 1.95 -25.89 29.52
CA HIS A 392 2.47 -24.53 29.55
C HIS A 392 1.37 -23.48 29.78
N VAL A 393 0.21 -23.62 29.13
CA VAL A 393 -0.93 -22.72 29.36
C VAL A 393 -1.49 -22.84 30.78
N GLN A 394 -1.57 -24.06 31.32
CA GLN A 394 -1.97 -24.28 32.71
C GLN A 394 -0.98 -23.63 33.69
N ARG A 395 0.33 -23.77 33.43
CA ARG A 395 1.36 -23.12 34.24
C ARG A 395 1.27 -21.60 34.19
N ALA A 396 1.02 -21.03 33.00
CA ALA A 396 0.79 -19.59 32.87
C ALA A 396 -0.43 -19.12 33.69
N ARG A 397 -1.49 -19.93 33.75
CA ARG A 397 -2.67 -19.64 34.58
C ARG A 397 -2.40 -19.71 36.09
N GLU A 398 -1.49 -20.58 36.52
CA GLU A 398 -1.06 -20.62 37.92
C GLU A 398 -0.27 -19.36 38.31
N LEU A 399 0.56 -18.85 37.38
CA LEU A 399 1.35 -17.62 37.58
C LEU A 399 0.48 -16.35 37.55
N LEU A 400 -0.56 -16.33 36.70
CA LEU A 400 -1.53 -15.26 36.58
C LEU A 400 -2.96 -15.78 36.78
N PRO A 401 -3.46 -15.81 38.05
CA PRO A 401 -4.78 -16.32 38.37
C PRO A 401 -5.94 -15.49 37.81
N SER A 402 -5.70 -14.21 37.50
CA SER A 402 -6.66 -13.33 36.85
C SER A 402 -6.53 -13.40 35.32
N PRO A 403 -7.60 -13.19 34.55
CA PRO A 403 -7.49 -13.14 33.09
C PRO A 403 -6.63 -11.97 32.63
N HIS A 404 -5.77 -12.22 31.63
CA HIS A 404 -4.96 -11.18 30.98
C HIS A 404 -5.13 -11.25 29.45
N ASP A 405 -4.83 -10.15 28.76
CA ASP A 405 -4.86 -10.09 27.29
C ASP A 405 -3.65 -10.76 26.61
N LEU A 406 -3.30 -11.96 27.10
CA LEU A 406 -2.25 -12.84 26.58
C LEU A 406 -2.80 -13.74 25.45
N ILE A 407 -3.43 -13.12 24.46
CA ILE A 407 -4.06 -13.85 23.36
C ILE A 407 -2.97 -14.19 22.32
N LEU A 408 -2.76 -15.45 21.95
CA LEU A 408 -1.93 -15.87 20.81
C LEU A 408 -2.75 -16.56 19.71
N PRO A 409 -2.37 -16.38 18.42
CA PRO A 409 -3.07 -16.98 17.29
C PRO A 409 -2.70 -18.46 17.12
N TRP A 410 -3.11 -19.33 18.05
CA TRP A 410 -2.80 -20.77 18.03
C TRP A 410 -3.48 -21.52 16.87
N THR A 411 -4.51 -20.94 16.25
CA THR A 411 -5.08 -21.48 15.00
C THR A 411 -4.26 -21.08 13.77
N PHE A 412 -3.25 -20.21 13.92
CA PHE A 412 -2.37 -19.71 12.85
C PHE A 412 -3.08 -19.11 11.63
N GLY A 413 -4.33 -18.68 11.80
CA GLY A 413 -5.16 -18.19 10.68
C GLY A 413 -5.84 -19.30 9.87
N SER A 414 -5.87 -20.54 10.36
CA SER A 414 -6.64 -21.64 9.77
C SER A 414 -8.07 -21.69 10.34
N PRO A 415 -9.11 -21.84 9.50
CA PRO A 415 -10.48 -22.11 9.94
C PRO A 415 -10.74 -23.60 10.25
N SER A 416 -9.71 -24.43 10.28
CA SER A 416 -9.80 -25.88 10.57
C SER A 416 -8.68 -26.29 11.53
N PRO A 417 -8.81 -25.99 12.83
CA PRO A 417 -7.79 -26.29 13.81
C PRO A 417 -7.63 -27.79 14.06
N LEU A 418 -8.68 -28.61 14.01
CA LEU A 418 -8.50 -30.06 14.15
C LEU A 418 -7.60 -30.62 13.04
N SER A 419 -7.82 -30.19 11.79
CA SER A 419 -6.99 -30.62 10.66
C SER A 419 -5.57 -30.07 10.75
N LEU A 420 -5.37 -28.91 11.37
CA LEU A 420 -4.04 -28.31 11.57
C LEU A 420 -3.17 -29.10 12.55
N TYR A 421 -3.78 -29.64 13.61
CA TYR A 421 -3.07 -30.34 14.69
C TYR A 421 -2.99 -31.86 14.52
N HIS A 422 -3.86 -32.43 13.68
CA HIS A 422 -3.88 -33.87 13.44
C HIS A 422 -2.71 -34.31 12.55
N SER A 423 -1.92 -35.29 13.02
CA SER A 423 -0.73 -35.76 12.30
C SER A 423 -0.61 -37.28 12.15
N LEU A 424 -1.36 -38.07 12.92
CA LEU A 424 -1.26 -39.53 12.97
C LEU A 424 -2.58 -40.23 12.60
N PRO A 425 -2.59 -41.15 11.62
CA PRO A 425 -3.79 -41.91 11.25
C PRO A 425 -4.43 -42.61 12.45
N GLY A 426 -5.77 -42.60 12.52
CA GLY A 426 -6.55 -43.28 13.57
C GLY A 426 -6.63 -42.52 14.91
N GLN A 427 -5.93 -41.40 15.08
CA GLN A 427 -5.91 -40.63 16.33
C GLN A 427 -6.76 -39.36 16.30
N LEU A 428 -7.72 -39.25 15.38
CA LEU A 428 -8.50 -38.02 15.19
C LEU A 428 -9.32 -37.65 16.44
N GLU A 429 -9.96 -38.63 17.08
CA GLU A 429 -10.72 -38.42 18.32
C GLU A 429 -9.81 -37.96 19.48
N GLN A 430 -8.66 -38.59 19.65
CA GLN A 430 -7.66 -38.19 20.63
C GLN A 430 -7.15 -36.77 20.36
N THR A 431 -6.93 -36.40 19.09
CA THR A 431 -6.54 -35.05 18.70
C THR A 431 -7.63 -34.04 19.05
N ALA A 432 -8.90 -34.36 18.75
CA ALA A 432 -10.04 -33.50 19.07
C ALA A 432 -10.20 -33.27 20.58
N GLU A 433 -10.04 -34.32 21.38
CA GLU A 433 -10.11 -34.20 22.84
C GLU A 433 -8.93 -33.40 23.41
N GLY A 434 -7.71 -33.65 22.93
CA GLY A 434 -6.53 -32.85 23.31
C GLY A 434 -6.71 -31.37 22.96
N LEU A 435 -7.32 -31.07 21.80
CA LEU A 435 -7.58 -29.70 21.36
C LEU A 435 -8.66 -29.03 22.21
N ARG A 436 -9.71 -29.77 22.60
CA ARG A 436 -10.74 -29.28 23.55
C ARG A 436 -10.12 -28.95 24.90
N GLN A 437 -9.26 -29.80 25.44
CA GLN A 437 -8.57 -29.58 26.73
C GLN A 437 -7.64 -28.36 26.68
N PHE A 438 -6.85 -28.24 25.61
CA PHE A 438 -6.01 -27.07 25.36
C PHE A 438 -6.86 -25.80 25.29
N THR A 439 -7.90 -25.79 24.44
CA THR A 439 -8.75 -24.61 24.22
C THR A 439 -9.48 -24.18 25.47
N ALA A 440 -9.99 -25.12 26.28
CA ALA A 440 -10.61 -24.81 27.57
C ALA A 440 -9.61 -24.16 28.54
N SER A 441 -8.38 -24.67 28.58
CA SER A 441 -7.32 -24.10 29.43
C SER A 441 -6.90 -22.71 28.95
N TYR A 442 -6.81 -22.52 27.64
CA TYR A 442 -6.46 -21.26 27.01
C TYR A 442 -7.55 -20.19 27.19
N ILE A 443 -8.84 -20.53 27.02
CA ILE A 443 -9.95 -19.59 27.26
C ILE A 443 -9.95 -19.12 28.72
N ARG A 444 -9.71 -20.01 29.68
CA ARG A 444 -9.59 -19.64 31.10
C ARG A 444 -8.44 -18.69 31.38
N LEU A 445 -7.39 -18.68 30.57
CA LEU A 445 -6.28 -17.73 30.71
C LEU A 445 -6.69 -16.31 30.29
N ILE A 446 -7.53 -16.18 29.28
CA ILE A 446 -7.87 -14.88 28.65
C ILE A 446 -9.26 -14.35 29.02
N HIS A 447 -10.12 -15.19 29.63
CA HIS A 447 -11.49 -14.85 30.01
C HIS A 447 -11.81 -15.33 31.43
N ALA A 448 -12.57 -14.54 32.19
CA ALA A 448 -12.98 -14.88 33.56
C ALA A 448 -14.01 -16.02 33.58
N ASP A 449 -14.98 -15.96 32.65
CA ASP A 449 -16.10 -16.89 32.62
C ASP A 449 -15.81 -18.09 31.72
N ALA A 450 -16.00 -19.28 32.27
CA ALA A 450 -16.02 -20.53 31.52
C ALA A 450 -17.48 -20.96 31.28
N PHE A 451 -17.85 -21.23 30.02
CA PHE A 451 -19.18 -21.74 29.67
C PHE A 451 -19.05 -23.13 29.04
N PRO A 452 -20.03 -24.04 29.26
CA PRO A 452 -19.91 -25.45 28.86
C PRO A 452 -19.64 -25.68 27.37
N VAL A 453 -20.09 -24.78 26.50
CA VAL A 453 -20.06 -24.93 25.04
C VAL A 453 -18.87 -24.25 24.36
N GLN A 454 -17.94 -23.65 25.11
CA GLN A 454 -16.86 -22.82 24.54
C GLN A 454 -15.89 -23.56 23.60
N THR A 455 -15.85 -24.88 23.66
CA THR A 455 -14.97 -25.73 22.84
C THR A 455 -15.75 -26.56 21.80
N ASP A 456 -17.07 -26.39 21.70
CA ASP A 456 -17.91 -27.25 20.87
C ASP A 456 -17.70 -27.05 19.36
N PHE A 457 -17.11 -25.93 18.94
CA PHE A 457 -16.68 -25.77 17.54
C PHE A 457 -15.69 -26.86 17.08
N ILE A 458 -14.83 -27.36 17.99
CA ILE A 458 -13.90 -28.48 17.72
C ILE A 458 -14.68 -29.79 17.56
N ARG A 459 -15.71 -29.97 18.39
CA ARG A 459 -16.58 -31.15 18.31
C ARG A 459 -17.37 -31.16 17.01
N GLY A 460 -17.92 -30.01 16.61
CA GLY A 460 -18.61 -29.85 15.33
C GLY A 460 -17.68 -30.08 14.13
N GLU A 461 -16.45 -29.60 14.16
CA GLU A 461 -15.43 -29.93 13.15
C GLU A 461 -15.16 -31.43 13.08
N TYR A 462 -14.98 -32.10 14.22
CA TYR A 462 -14.78 -33.55 14.30
C TYR A 462 -15.97 -34.32 13.72
N GLU A 463 -17.20 -33.96 14.08
CA GLU A 463 -18.43 -34.56 13.56
C GLU A 463 -18.55 -34.39 12.05
N TYR A 464 -18.26 -33.19 11.54
CA TYR A 464 -18.23 -32.94 10.10
C TYR A 464 -17.20 -33.83 9.39
N LEU A 465 -15.96 -33.86 9.88
CA LEU A 465 -14.85 -34.61 9.25
C LEU A 465 -15.04 -36.13 9.28
N THR A 466 -15.91 -36.63 10.17
CA THR A 466 -16.23 -38.06 10.30
C THR A 466 -17.58 -38.43 9.70
N GLY A 467 -18.24 -37.50 8.98
CA GLY A 467 -19.48 -37.74 8.24
C GLY A 467 -20.76 -37.68 9.07
N ARG A 468 -20.69 -37.27 10.33
CA ARG A 468 -21.83 -37.06 11.23
C ARG A 468 -22.40 -35.64 11.04
N LEU A 469 -22.99 -35.41 9.86
CA LEU A 469 -23.33 -34.07 9.39
C LEU A 469 -24.47 -33.42 10.17
N ASP A 470 -25.47 -34.20 10.60
CA ASP A 470 -26.61 -33.67 11.36
C ASP A 470 -26.20 -33.30 12.79
N GLU A 471 -25.36 -34.12 13.42
CA GLU A 471 -24.78 -33.80 14.73
C GLU A 471 -23.87 -32.56 14.64
N ALA A 472 -23.04 -32.48 13.59
CA ALA A 472 -22.15 -31.34 13.37
C ALA A 472 -22.94 -30.03 13.28
N GLU A 473 -24.02 -30.00 12.51
CA GLU A 473 -24.88 -28.80 12.39
C GLU A 473 -25.47 -28.41 13.75
N GLN A 474 -26.04 -29.37 14.49
CA GLN A 474 -26.64 -29.09 15.79
C GLN A 474 -25.62 -28.52 16.77
N THR A 475 -24.45 -29.14 16.85
CA THR A 475 -23.34 -28.71 17.71
C THR A 475 -22.87 -27.30 17.34
N LEU A 476 -22.62 -27.03 16.06
CA LEU A 476 -22.12 -25.74 15.57
C LEU A 476 -23.15 -24.61 15.70
N ALA A 477 -24.42 -24.89 15.40
CA ALA A 477 -25.50 -23.91 15.57
C ALA A 477 -25.66 -23.51 17.04
N LYS A 478 -25.61 -24.47 17.96
CA LYS A 478 -25.61 -24.22 19.40
C LYS A 478 -24.40 -23.40 19.83
N TYR A 479 -23.21 -23.72 19.30
CA TYR A 479 -21.98 -22.97 19.58
C TYR A 479 -22.11 -21.50 19.17
N VAL A 480 -22.50 -21.23 17.92
CA VAL A 480 -22.64 -19.87 17.39
C VAL A 480 -23.69 -19.08 18.18
N HIS A 481 -24.83 -19.69 18.50
CA HIS A 481 -25.88 -19.03 19.28
C HIS A 481 -25.35 -18.57 20.66
N ALA A 482 -24.65 -19.47 21.36
CA ALA A 482 -24.15 -19.21 22.71
C ALA A 482 -22.93 -18.26 22.77
N ASN A 483 -22.14 -18.16 21.68
CA ASN A 483 -20.87 -17.41 21.69
C ASN A 483 -20.89 -16.15 20.81
N SER A 484 -22.04 -15.77 20.27
CA SER A 484 -22.22 -14.63 19.35
C SER A 484 -21.83 -13.25 19.93
N ILE A 485 -21.50 -13.16 21.23
CA ILE A 485 -21.22 -11.91 21.96
C ILE A 485 -19.76 -11.88 22.49
N VAL A 486 -18.91 -12.89 22.24
CA VAL A 486 -17.56 -12.97 22.83
C VAL A 486 -16.48 -12.37 21.90
N PRO A 487 -15.96 -11.15 22.16
CA PRO A 487 -15.09 -10.44 21.20
C PRO A 487 -13.68 -11.06 21.08
N LYS A 488 -13.24 -11.82 22.09
CA LYS A 488 -11.86 -12.35 22.18
C LYS A 488 -11.64 -13.73 21.51
N CYS A 489 -12.70 -14.37 21.01
CA CYS A 489 -12.65 -15.71 20.39
C CYS A 489 -13.21 -15.75 18.96
N ILE A 490 -13.06 -14.65 18.21
CA ILE A 490 -13.66 -14.52 16.87
C ILE A 490 -13.13 -15.59 15.89
N SER A 491 -11.88 -16.04 16.00
CA SER A 491 -11.37 -17.13 15.16
C SER A 491 -12.15 -18.44 15.33
N HIS A 492 -12.62 -18.74 16.54
CA HIS A 492 -13.44 -19.93 16.80
C HIS A 492 -14.84 -19.80 16.17
N LEU A 493 -15.42 -18.60 16.20
CA LEU A 493 -16.66 -18.29 15.48
C LEU A 493 -16.48 -18.39 13.97
N GLN A 494 -15.35 -17.91 13.43
CA GLN A 494 -15.02 -18.05 12.01
C GLN A 494 -14.94 -19.52 11.61
N THR A 495 -14.30 -20.38 12.41
CA THR A 495 -14.32 -21.84 12.21
C THR A 495 -15.74 -22.38 12.19
N ALA A 496 -16.57 -22.03 13.18
CA ALA A 496 -17.93 -22.57 13.25
C ALA A 496 -18.81 -22.17 12.05
N HIS A 497 -18.79 -20.89 11.67
CA HIS A 497 -19.52 -20.41 10.49
C HIS A 497 -18.97 -21.00 9.18
N PHE A 498 -17.65 -21.25 9.10
CA PHE A 498 -17.05 -21.91 7.94
C PHE A 498 -17.62 -23.33 7.75
N TYR A 499 -17.73 -24.12 8.83
CA TYR A 499 -18.31 -25.46 8.74
C TYR A 499 -19.82 -25.45 8.52
N LEU A 500 -20.57 -24.49 9.08
CA LEU A 500 -22.00 -24.32 8.77
C LEU A 500 -22.21 -23.97 7.29
N ALA A 501 -21.38 -23.11 6.71
CA ALA A 501 -21.41 -22.81 5.27
C ALA A 501 -21.14 -24.07 4.42
N ARG A 502 -20.17 -24.90 4.82
CA ARG A 502 -19.89 -26.18 4.15
C ARG A 502 -21.05 -27.17 4.26
N LEU A 503 -21.71 -27.25 5.41
CA LEU A 503 -22.90 -28.09 5.60
C LEU A 503 -24.05 -27.63 4.70
N ALA A 504 -24.29 -26.33 4.61
CA ALA A 504 -25.29 -25.75 3.70
C ALA A 504 -24.98 -26.11 2.23
N LEU A 505 -23.70 -26.00 1.84
CA LEU A 505 -23.22 -26.43 0.52
C LEU A 505 -23.50 -27.92 0.26
N CYS A 506 -23.14 -28.81 1.21
CA CYS A 506 -23.37 -30.25 1.08
C CYS A 506 -24.85 -30.62 0.89
N ARG A 507 -25.77 -29.79 1.40
CA ARG A 507 -27.22 -30.00 1.30
C ARG A 507 -27.89 -29.23 0.16
N GLY A 508 -27.14 -28.44 -0.61
CA GLY A 508 -27.69 -27.58 -1.65
C GLY A 508 -28.55 -26.42 -1.10
N ASP A 509 -28.38 -26.04 0.17
CA ASP A 509 -29.07 -24.91 0.79
C ASP A 509 -28.37 -23.59 0.46
N ALA A 510 -28.71 -23.02 -0.68
CA ALA A 510 -28.15 -21.74 -1.14
C ALA A 510 -28.46 -20.57 -0.19
N ALA A 511 -29.63 -20.57 0.45
CA ALA A 511 -30.03 -19.52 1.37
C ALA A 511 -29.23 -19.59 2.67
N GLY A 512 -29.06 -20.80 3.22
CA GLY A 512 -28.19 -21.07 4.36
C GLY A 512 -26.74 -20.69 4.07
N LEU A 513 -26.20 -21.08 2.90
CA LEU A 513 -24.85 -20.73 2.50
C LEU A 513 -24.62 -19.22 2.47
N GLN A 514 -25.52 -18.47 1.81
CA GLN A 514 -25.41 -17.02 1.73
C GLN A 514 -25.49 -16.34 3.10
N LYS A 515 -26.35 -16.84 3.99
CA LYS A 515 -26.47 -16.36 5.37
C LYS A 515 -25.16 -16.56 6.13
N GLU A 516 -24.53 -17.73 6.05
CA GLU A 516 -23.28 -18.00 6.77
C GLU A 516 -22.10 -17.22 6.21
N ILE A 517 -22.02 -16.99 4.89
CA ILE A 517 -21.04 -16.09 4.27
C ILE A 517 -21.21 -14.65 4.79
N GLN A 518 -22.44 -14.14 4.85
CA GLN A 518 -22.70 -12.81 5.42
C GLN A 518 -22.28 -12.71 6.89
N ARG A 519 -22.49 -13.77 7.68
CA ARG A 519 -22.03 -13.84 9.07
C ARG A 519 -20.51 -13.80 9.15
N LEU A 520 -19.79 -14.61 8.36
CA LEU A 520 -18.34 -14.56 8.26
C LEU A 520 -17.82 -13.15 7.91
N HIS A 521 -18.48 -12.45 6.98
CA HIS A 521 -18.11 -11.08 6.61
C HIS A 521 -18.36 -10.07 7.73
N SER A 522 -19.40 -10.28 8.54
CA SER A 522 -19.77 -9.41 9.66
C SER A 522 -18.82 -9.53 10.85
N LEU A 523 -18.11 -10.65 10.97
CA LEU A 523 -17.12 -10.88 12.02
C LEU A 523 -15.87 -10.03 11.76
N LYS A 524 -15.89 -8.80 12.27
CA LYS A 524 -14.72 -7.93 12.34
C LYS A 524 -13.93 -8.26 13.60
N LEU A 525 -12.70 -8.73 13.46
CA LEU A 525 -11.78 -8.81 14.60
C LEU A 525 -11.48 -7.40 15.09
N GLN A 526 -11.98 -7.05 16.28
CA GLN A 526 -11.64 -5.80 16.96
C GLN A 526 -10.18 -5.80 17.46
N VAL A 527 -9.61 -6.98 17.72
CA VAL A 527 -8.28 -7.15 18.34
C VAL A 527 -7.20 -7.65 17.35
N TYR A 528 -7.57 -8.17 16.17
CA TYR A 528 -6.62 -8.75 15.19
C TYR A 528 -7.10 -8.62 13.73
N PRO A 529 -7.11 -7.42 13.13
CA PRO A 529 -7.73 -7.19 11.84
C PRO A 529 -7.17 -8.10 10.74
N GLN A 530 -5.85 -8.32 10.71
CA GLN A 530 -5.19 -9.02 9.60
C GLN A 530 -5.31 -10.56 9.68
N CYS A 531 -5.14 -11.17 10.86
CA CYS A 531 -5.27 -12.63 11.00
C CYS A 531 -6.68 -13.12 10.68
N GLY A 532 -7.75 -12.43 11.12
CA GLY A 532 -9.10 -12.84 10.73
C GLY A 532 -9.49 -12.41 9.34
N THR A 533 -8.87 -11.38 8.77
CA THR A 533 -9.02 -11.08 7.34
C THR A 533 -8.41 -12.22 6.51
N ALA A 534 -7.25 -12.76 6.92
CA ALA A 534 -6.66 -13.93 6.27
C ALA A 534 -7.54 -15.18 6.39
N VAL A 535 -8.06 -15.50 7.60
CA VAL A 535 -9.00 -16.62 7.80
C VAL A 535 -10.23 -16.44 6.93
N LYS A 536 -10.80 -15.23 6.91
CA LYS A 536 -11.96 -14.88 6.09
C LYS A 536 -11.68 -15.13 4.60
N HIS A 537 -10.58 -14.59 4.07
CA HIS A 537 -10.19 -14.80 2.67
C HIS A 537 -9.96 -16.29 2.34
N LEU A 538 -9.39 -17.06 3.27
CA LEU A 538 -9.23 -18.51 3.11
C LEU A 538 -10.58 -19.23 3.07
N CYS A 539 -11.50 -18.90 3.98
CA CYS A 539 -12.86 -19.46 3.97
C CYS A 539 -13.58 -19.13 2.66
N GLU A 540 -13.53 -17.88 2.21
CA GLU A 540 -14.15 -17.42 0.96
C GLU A 540 -13.57 -18.11 -0.26
N ALA A 541 -12.24 -18.13 -0.38
CA ALA A 541 -11.56 -18.80 -1.48
C ALA A 541 -11.93 -20.29 -1.55
N PHE A 542 -11.98 -20.96 -0.39
CA PHE A 542 -12.42 -22.36 -0.31
C PHE A 542 -13.88 -22.53 -0.77
N LEU A 543 -14.82 -21.75 -0.21
CA LEU A 543 -16.24 -21.85 -0.55
C LEU A 543 -16.50 -21.51 -2.03
N GLN A 544 -15.83 -20.50 -2.58
CA GLN A 544 -15.93 -20.12 -3.99
C GLN A 544 -15.37 -21.20 -4.92
N SER A 545 -14.25 -21.83 -4.54
CA SER A 545 -13.67 -22.92 -5.33
C SER A 545 -14.64 -24.10 -5.47
N MET A 546 -15.44 -24.37 -4.44
CA MET A 546 -16.48 -25.42 -4.46
C MET A 546 -17.71 -25.05 -5.29
N LEU A 547 -17.94 -23.76 -5.57
CA LEU A 547 -19.08 -23.26 -6.35
C LEU A 547 -18.79 -23.14 -7.86
N ASN A 548 -17.61 -23.56 -8.34
CA ASN A 548 -17.18 -23.49 -9.74
C ASN A 548 -17.28 -22.06 -10.36
N SER A 549 -17.09 -21.00 -9.57
CA SER A 549 -17.00 -19.64 -10.10
C SER A 549 -15.56 -19.33 -10.53
N SER A 550 -15.31 -19.29 -11.84
CA SER A 550 -14.02 -18.99 -12.48
C SER A 550 -13.55 -17.52 -12.34
N SER A 551 -14.10 -16.74 -11.42
CA SER A 551 -13.92 -15.28 -11.34
C SER A 551 -13.23 -14.78 -10.06
N ALA A 552 -12.69 -15.67 -9.22
CA ALA A 552 -12.04 -15.23 -7.98
C ALA A 552 -10.56 -14.88 -8.23
N SER A 553 -10.26 -13.59 -8.44
CA SER A 553 -8.94 -13.06 -8.11
C SER A 553 -8.84 -13.02 -6.58
N VAL A 554 -8.27 -14.05 -5.97
CA VAL A 554 -7.78 -13.92 -4.60
C VAL A 554 -6.59 -12.96 -4.67
N PRO A 555 -6.61 -11.78 -4.02
CA PRO A 555 -5.40 -11.03 -3.85
C PRO A 555 -4.54 -11.86 -2.89
N LEU A 556 -3.67 -12.70 -3.47
CA LEU A 556 -2.50 -13.18 -2.76
C LEU A 556 -1.81 -11.93 -2.24
N TYR A 557 -1.51 -11.90 -0.93
CA TYR A 557 -0.63 -10.87 -0.38
C TYR A 557 0.60 -10.81 -1.28
N THR A 558 0.67 -9.79 -2.12
CA THR A 558 1.85 -9.49 -2.89
C THR A 558 2.89 -9.12 -1.85
N SER A 559 3.91 -9.97 -1.68
CA SER A 559 5.11 -9.57 -0.97
C SER A 559 5.49 -8.18 -1.46
N PRO A 560 5.81 -7.22 -0.56
CA PRO A 560 6.38 -5.97 -1.02
C PRO A 560 7.58 -6.32 -1.90
N PRO A 561 7.78 -5.59 -3.02
CA PRO A 561 8.92 -5.84 -3.89
C PRO A 561 10.19 -5.87 -3.03
N PRO A 562 11.12 -6.79 -3.31
CA PRO A 562 12.36 -6.87 -2.53
C PRO A 562 12.99 -5.47 -2.49
N PRO A 563 13.47 -5.02 -1.31
CA PRO A 563 14.17 -3.75 -1.24
C PRO A 563 15.35 -3.79 -2.21
N ARG A 564 15.37 -2.87 -3.18
CA ARG A 564 16.56 -2.59 -3.98
C ARG A 564 17.62 -1.89 -3.14
#